data_AF-A0AB33C2X2-F1
#
_entry.id   AF-A0AB33C2X2-F1
#
_cell.length_a   1.000
_cell.length_b   1.000
_cell.length_c   1.000
_cell.angle_alpha   90.00
_cell.angle_beta   90.00
_cell.angle_gamma   90.00
#
_symmetry.space_group_name_H-M   'P 1'
#
loop_
_entity.id
_entity.type
_entity.pdbx_description
1 polymer ?
#
loop_
_entity_poly.entity_id
_entity_poly.type
_entity_poly.pdbx_seq_one_letter_code
_entity_poly.pdbx_strand_id
1 'polypeptide(L)' 'MMIGSLLKEYRLKQNKSQRKFIGSIVTQSYYSKVEKNISQITADNLIGLLQYNNISVQEFFR' A
#
# COMPACT_ATOMS: atom_id res chain seq x y z
N MET A 1 -8.50 -4.27 -11.34
CA MET A 1 -8.28 -3.37 -10.19
C MET A 1 -6.94 -2.70 -10.35
N MET A 2 -6.76 -1.46 -9.86
CA MET A 2 -5.44 -0.83 -9.81
C MET A 2 -4.80 -1.10 -8.44
N ILE A 3 -3.49 -1.33 -8.41
CA ILE A 3 -2.71 -1.63 -7.19
C ILE A 3 -2.96 -0.60 -6.09
N GLY A 4 -3.08 0.68 -6.43
CA GLY A 4 -3.35 1.76 -5.50
C GLY A 4 -4.69 1.63 -4.78
N SER A 5 -5.78 1.35 -5.52
CA SER A 5 -7.09 1.10 -4.93
C SER A 5 -7.08 -0.12 -4.02
N LEU A 6 -6.39 -1.20 -4.42
CA LEU A 6 -6.31 -2.43 -3.63
C LEU A 6 -5.53 -2.22 -2.32
N LEU A 7 -4.40 -1.51 -2.37
CA LEU A 7 -3.65 -1.11 -1.18
C LEU A 7 -4.52 -0.31 -0.20
N LYS A 8 -5.36 0.61 -0.72
CA LYS A 8 -6.32 1.36 0.09
C LYS A 8 -7.32 0.45 0.77
N GLU A 9 -7.87 -0.54 0.08
CA GLU A 9 -8.79 -1.51 0.66
C GLU A 9 -8.15 -2.32 1.80
N TYR A 10 -6.95 -2.86 1.58
CA TYR A 10 -6.20 -3.58 2.62
C TYR A 10 -5.91 -2.70 3.83
N ARG A 11 -5.50 -1.44 3.61
CA ARG A 11 -5.27 -0.49 4.68
C ARG A 11 -6.54 -0.24 5.51
N LEU A 12 -7.67 -0.04 4.84
CA LEU A 12 -8.96 0.22 5.51
C LEU A 12 -9.45 -1.03 6.27
N LYS A 13 -9.29 -2.23 5.72
CA LYS A 13 -9.59 -3.51 6.40
C LYS A 13 -8.79 -3.67 7.70
N GLN A 14 -7.56 -3.15 7.74
CA GLN A 14 -6.73 -3.14 8.94
C GLN A 14 -6.97 -1.94 9.88
N ASN A 15 -7.94 -1.06 9.59
CA ASN A 15 -8.23 0.16 10.35
C ASN A 15 -6.99 1.08 10.54
N LYS A 16 -6.09 1.12 9.54
CA LYS A 16 -4.87 1.93 9.60
C LYS A 16 -5.04 3.27 8.90
N SER A 17 -4.47 4.32 9.48
CA SER A 17 -4.20 5.56 8.74
C SER A 17 -3.09 5.31 7.72
N GLN A 18 -2.98 6.16 6.70
CA GLN A 18 -1.88 6.06 5.72
C GLN A 18 -0.51 6.08 6.40
N ARG A 19 -0.32 6.97 7.38
CA ARG A 19 0.93 7.07 8.14
C ARG A 19 1.28 5.78 8.90
N LYS A 20 0.29 5.11 9.49
CA LYS A 20 0.50 3.80 10.14
C LYS A 20 0.79 2.69 9.14
N PHE A 21 0.19 2.76 7.96
CA PHE A 21 0.33 1.74 6.91
C PHE A 21 1.66 1.81 6.18
N ILE A 22 2.23 3.00 6.00
CA ILE A 22 3.48 3.17 5.25
C ILE A 22 4.75 3.00 6.08
N GLY A 23 4.65 3.15 7.41
CA GLY A 23 5.82 3.18 8.28
C GLY A 23 6.84 4.22 7.81
N SER A 24 8.06 3.76 7.52
CA SER A 24 9.15 4.57 6.95
C SER A 24 9.51 4.18 5.52
N ILE A 25 8.68 3.37 4.85
CA ILE A 25 8.99 2.79 3.52
C ILE A 25 8.85 3.85 2.44
N VAL A 26 7.79 4.66 2.54
CA VAL A 26 7.51 5.77 1.62
C VAL A 26 6.96 6.96 2.38
N THR A 27 6.93 8.12 1.73
CA THR A 27 6.30 9.31 2.31
C THR A 27 4.77 9.24 2.18
N GLN A 28 4.06 9.87 3.13
CA GLN A 28 2.59 9.90 3.13
C GLN A 28 2.02 10.62 1.90
N SER A 29 2.68 11.68 1.43
CA SER A 29 2.28 12.43 0.24
C SER A 29 2.36 11.56 -1.02
N TYR A 30 3.46 10.81 -1.18
CA TYR A 30 3.62 9.86 -2.27
C TYR A 30 2.55 8.76 -2.20
N TYR A 31 2.40 8.13 -1.04
CA TYR A 31 1.42 7.05 -0.88
C TYR A 31 -0.03 7.50 -1.09
N SER A 32 -0.37 8.74 -0.74
CA SER A 32 -1.67 9.33 -1.07
C SER A 32 -1.94 9.39 -2.57
N LYS A 33 -0.92 9.67 -3.39
CA LYS A 33 -1.05 9.66 -4.85
C LYS A 33 -1.18 8.24 -5.38
N VAL A 34 -0.46 7.29 -4.78
CA VAL A 34 -0.59 5.85 -5.08
C VAL A 34 -2.01 5.36 -4.82
N GLU A 35 -2.59 5.61 -3.64
CA GLU A 35 -3.98 5.18 -3.35
C GLU A 35 -5.04 5.84 -4.25
N LYS A 36 -4.73 7.01 -4.81
CA LYS A 36 -5.58 7.70 -5.80
C LYS A 36 -5.30 7.26 -7.23
N ASN A 37 -4.38 6.33 -7.44
CA ASN A 37 -3.89 5.87 -8.74
C ASN A 37 -3.30 6.97 -9.63
N ILE A 38 -2.83 8.07 -9.02
CA ILE A 38 -2.16 9.18 -9.71
C ILE A 38 -0.67 8.86 -9.95
N SER A 39 -0.08 8.05 -9.07
CA SER A 39 1.33 7.66 -9.16
C SER A 39 1.47 6.15 -9.08
N GLN A 40 2.36 5.61 -9.90
CA GLN A 40 2.74 4.20 -9.84
C GLN A 40 3.60 3.94 -8.61
N ILE A 41 3.53 2.70 -8.11
CA ILE A 41 4.40 2.20 -7.05
C ILE A 41 5.42 1.23 -7.62
N THR A 42 6.67 1.34 -7.17
CA THR A 42 7.72 0.39 -7.55
C THR A 42 7.47 -0.96 -6.88
N ALA A 43 8.00 -2.03 -7.48
CA ALA A 43 7.88 -3.37 -6.92
C ALA A 43 8.48 -3.46 -5.50
N ASP A 44 9.65 -2.85 -5.26
CA ASP A 44 10.31 -2.85 -3.95
C ASP A 44 9.45 -2.18 -2.87
N ASN A 45 8.88 -1.01 -3.18
CA ASN A 45 8.01 -0.29 -2.25
C ASN A 45 6.71 -1.06 -2.00
N LEU A 46 6.14 -1.67 -3.03
CA LEU A 46 4.94 -2.49 -2.89
C LEU A 46 5.21 -3.69 -1.98
N ILE A 47 6.23 -4.49 -2.28
CA ILE A 47 6.60 -5.67 -1.49
C ILE A 47 6.92 -5.26 -0.05
N GLY A 48 7.67 -4.17 0.14
CA GLY A 48 7.96 -3.62 1.46
C GLY A 48 6.70 -3.27 2.24
N LEU A 49 5.74 -2.57 1.62
CA LEU A 49 4.47 -2.21 2.26
C LEU A 49 3.65 -3.45 2.63
N LEU A 50 3.60 -4.46 1.75
CA LEU A 50 2.88 -5.70 2.02
C LEU A 50 3.50 -6.45 3.21
N GLN A 51 4.82 -6.63 3.21
CA GLN A 51 5.54 -7.29 4.30
C GLN A 51 5.37 -6.55 5.62
N TYR A 52 5.51 -5.22 5.63
CA TYR A 52 5.34 -4.39 6.83
C TYR A 52 3.92 -4.44 7.41
N ASN A 53 2.91 -4.68 6.58
CA ASN A 53 1.52 -4.82 7.02
C ASN A 53 1.07 -6.28 7.17
N ASN A 54 2.01 -7.23 7.16
CA ASN A 54 1.76 -8.68 7.25
C ASN A 54 0.75 -9.16 6.20
N ILE A 55 0.80 -8.61 4.99
CA ILE A 55 -0.02 -9.00 3.85
C ILE A 55 0.81 -9.94 2.98
N SER A 56 0.29 -11.15 2.72
CA SER A 56 0.93 -12.08 1.78
C SER A 56 0.89 -11.50 0.37
N VAL A 57 2.05 -11.51 -0.31
CA VAL A 57 2.15 -11.10 -1.72
C VAL A 57 1.24 -11.98 -2.59
N GLN A 58 1.16 -13.27 -2.32
CA GLN A 58 0.30 -14.18 -3.09
C GLN A 58 -1.18 -13.83 -2.92
N GLU A 59 -1.62 -13.57 -1.68
CA GLU A 59 -3.01 -13.18 -1.39
C GLU A 59 -3.35 -11.77 -1.92
N PHE A 60 -2.35 -10.90 -2.03
CA PHE A 60 -2.55 -9.57 -2.58
C PHE A 60 -2.81 -9.59 -4.10
N PHE A 61 -2.19 -10.51 -4.84
CA PHE A 61 -2.30 -10.59 -6.31
C PHE A 61 -3.31 -11.63 -6.81
N ARG A 62 -3.99 -12.33 -5.90
CA ARG A 62 -5.03 -13.30 -6.21
C ARG A 62 -6.33 -12.61 -6.65
#